data_AF-A0A972UV56-F1
#
_entry.id   AF-A0A972UV56-F1
#
_cell.length_a   1.000
_cell.length_b   1.000
_cell.length_c   1.000
_cell.angle_alpha   90.00
_cell.angle_beta   90.00
_cell.angle_gamma   90.00
#
_symmetry.space_group_name_H-M   'P 1'
#
loop_
_entity.id
_entity.type
_entity.pdbx_description
1 polymer ?
#
loop_
_entity_poly.entity_id
_entity_poly.type
_entity_poly.pdbx_seq_one_letter_code
_entity_poly.pdbx_strand_id
1 'polypeptide(L)'
;MKRFLFISIFLFPYLLFAQKFEAENSTLSGGSVVQESAEASGGFYVALQEGNLSFDINLELAAYNIYVYAASPHGNKINIFSIDDKSVDFALVENPEYKKQKAVSSLKLSEGTHTVQITKSWGWINIDYIEFEKIESSQLFNINTELVTPEPTAEAEKLYQFMYDIYGKKIISGAMTLHSMDEINWLNSNTGKKPAIVGLDFMHCGRNYNWYNDEEPINDAKSYYNQNGIPVFCWHWRDPSHQTEEFYTNGTSFDISKIMDESSAEYQAMITGIDYISGLLKKLQDKNVPIVWRPLHEAAGGWFWWGAKGPEPCKKLFQIMYDRMVNHHGLKNLIWVWTREPNDDEWYPGDEYVDIVGRDIYREGDHSSQVLEFNDMNARYGGNKMITISECGSFPDVENLIIDNAGWLWYMPWYGSYVRDSRNNSLDLWKKMFAHEYVITLDEMPDLKSYTTNVSNIQSKKHELSIFPTIVKEELNIKGIKTLNKISIYNMGGILVKKYEINSESIVISTSELIQGMYLVKVDNFDPVKILKH
;
A
#
# COMPACT_ATOMS: atom_id res chain seq x y z
N MET A 1 38.58 6.77 51.81
CA MET A 1 37.20 7.27 51.64
C MET A 1 37.16 8.20 50.42
N LYS A 2 36.74 7.70 49.26
CA LYS A 2 36.40 8.53 48.09
C LYS A 2 34.93 8.24 47.77
N ARG A 3 34.06 9.23 47.99
CA ARG A 3 32.65 9.17 47.62
C ARG A 3 32.54 9.47 46.13
N PHE A 4 32.01 8.52 45.36
CA PHE A 4 31.54 8.79 44.01
C PHE A 4 30.11 9.33 44.09
N LEU A 5 29.92 10.52 43.52
CA LEU A 5 28.63 11.16 43.35
C LEU A 5 27.99 10.58 42.07
N PHE A 6 26.97 9.75 42.20
CA PHE A 6 26.15 9.34 41.07
C PHE A 6 25.18 10.49 40.76
N ILE A 7 25.41 11.20 39.65
CA ILE A 7 24.44 12.12 39.08
C ILE A 7 23.54 11.27 38.18
N SER A 8 22.33 10.99 38.67
CA SER A 8 21.27 10.39 37.87
C SER A 8 20.69 11.48 36.98
N ILE A 9 21.02 11.47 35.69
CA ILE A 9 20.37 12.29 34.68
C ILE A 9 18.99 11.67 34.45
N PHE A 10 17.95 12.29 35.01
CA PHE A 10 16.58 11.99 34.62
C PHE A 10 16.36 12.55 33.21
N LEU A 11 16.32 11.67 32.21
CA LEU A 11 15.73 11.97 30.91
C LEU A 11 14.21 12.11 31.13
N PHE A 12 13.72 13.35 31.21
CA PHE A 12 12.30 13.60 31.02
C PHE A 12 12.00 13.38 29.53
N PRO A 13 11.03 12.52 29.17
CA PRO A 13 10.50 12.54 27.81
C PRO A 13 9.92 13.94 27.58
N TYR A 14 10.33 14.60 26.51
CA TYR A 14 9.65 15.81 26.06
C TYR A 14 8.20 15.43 25.78
N LEU A 15 7.27 15.92 26.59
CA LEU A 15 5.85 15.84 26.27
C LEU A 15 5.65 16.66 24.98
N LEU A 16 5.35 15.98 23.88
CA LEU A 16 4.86 16.63 22.67
C LEU A 16 3.60 17.40 23.05
N PHE A 17 3.64 18.72 22.90
CA PHE A 17 2.54 19.58 23.35
C PHE A 17 1.43 19.54 22.29
N ALA A 18 0.29 18.95 22.64
CA ALA A 18 -0.91 18.99 21.82
C ALA A 18 -1.63 20.32 22.04
N GLN A 19 -1.97 21.02 20.94
CA GLN A 19 -2.73 22.26 20.98
C GLN A 19 -4.20 21.98 20.70
N LYS A 20 -5.06 22.41 21.60
CA LYS A 20 -6.48 22.09 21.60
C LYS A 20 -7.33 23.31 21.24
N PHE A 21 -8.34 23.10 20.40
CA PHE A 21 -9.29 24.13 19.95
C PHE A 21 -10.72 23.64 20.14
N GLU A 22 -11.42 24.20 21.13
CA GLU A 22 -12.81 23.84 21.44
C GLU A 22 -13.75 24.27 20.30
N ALA A 23 -14.64 23.37 19.87
CA ALA A 23 -15.45 23.58 18.68
C ALA A 23 -16.47 24.70 18.88
N GLU A 24 -16.97 24.92 20.09
CA GLU A 24 -17.93 25.98 20.41
C GLU A 24 -17.37 27.39 20.22
N ASN A 25 -16.04 27.55 20.11
CA ASN A 25 -15.39 28.82 19.81
C ASN A 25 -15.26 29.09 18.30
N SER A 26 -15.78 28.21 17.46
CA SER A 26 -15.74 28.35 16.00
C SER A 26 -16.82 29.27 15.46
N THR A 27 -16.61 29.74 14.23
CA THR A 27 -17.67 30.38 13.44
C THR A 27 -18.56 29.29 12.84
N LEU A 28 -19.84 29.34 13.17
CA LEU A 28 -20.86 28.38 12.71
C LEU A 28 -21.61 28.89 11.48
N SER A 29 -21.95 27.99 10.57
CA SER A 29 -22.76 28.29 9.38
C SER A 29 -23.61 27.09 8.96
N GLY A 30 -24.59 27.31 8.08
CA GLY A 30 -25.35 26.21 7.46
C GLY A 30 -26.25 25.41 8.40
N GLY A 31 -26.47 25.85 9.64
CA GLY A 31 -27.38 25.20 10.60
C GLY A 31 -26.67 24.43 11.72
N SER A 32 -25.34 24.50 11.83
CA SER A 32 -24.62 24.00 13.00
C SER A 32 -24.93 24.86 14.23
N VAL A 33 -24.98 24.23 15.41
CA VAL A 33 -25.33 24.89 16.67
C VAL A 33 -24.46 24.41 17.83
N VAL A 34 -24.16 25.31 18.76
CA VAL A 34 -23.55 24.93 20.04
C VAL A 34 -24.61 24.31 20.96
N GLN A 35 -24.26 23.22 21.64
CA GLN A 35 -25.11 22.58 22.64
C GLN A 35 -24.31 22.26 23.91
N GLU A 36 -25.01 22.23 25.04
CA GLU A 36 -24.44 21.84 26.34
C GLU A 36 -24.31 20.31 26.42
N SER A 37 -23.19 19.84 26.97
CA SER A 37 -23.00 18.45 27.37
C SER A 37 -21.99 18.36 28.50
N ALA A 38 -22.36 17.67 29.58
CA ALA A 38 -21.44 17.39 30.70
C ALA A 38 -20.29 16.45 30.31
N GLU A 39 -20.41 15.75 29.18
CA GLU A 39 -19.40 14.83 28.66
C GLU A 39 -18.41 15.52 27.72
N ALA A 40 -18.78 16.67 27.16
CA ALA A 40 -17.91 17.46 26.30
C ALA A 40 -16.91 18.27 27.12
N SER A 41 -15.72 18.50 26.57
CA SER A 41 -14.79 19.40 27.21
C SER A 41 -15.35 20.83 27.23
N GLY A 42 -15.04 21.58 28.28
CA GLY A 42 -15.58 22.92 28.44
C GLY A 42 -17.10 22.97 28.71
N GLY A 43 -17.80 21.83 28.64
CA GLY A 43 -19.24 21.70 28.85
C GLY A 43 -20.09 21.92 27.60
N PHE A 44 -19.47 22.14 26.43
CA PHE A 44 -20.16 22.44 25.18
C PHE A 44 -19.57 21.65 24.00
N TYR A 45 -20.38 21.49 22.96
CA TYR A 45 -19.94 20.91 21.70
C TYR A 45 -20.71 21.56 20.54
N VAL A 46 -20.23 21.36 19.32
CA VAL A 46 -20.96 21.76 18.11
C VAL A 46 -21.71 20.56 17.54
N ALA A 47 -23.03 20.62 17.52
CA ALA A 47 -23.86 19.74 16.71
C ALA A 47 -23.78 20.23 15.26
N LEU A 48 -23.07 19.48 14.40
CA LEU A 48 -22.83 19.90 13.01
C LEU A 48 -24.14 19.96 12.21
N GLN A 49 -25.05 19.00 12.43
CA GLN A 49 -26.32 18.88 11.70
C GLN A 49 -26.12 18.99 10.18
N GLU A 50 -26.78 19.94 9.53
CA GLU A 50 -26.64 20.26 8.11
C GLU A 50 -25.60 21.37 7.83
N GLY A 51 -24.92 21.84 8.88
CA GLY A 51 -24.03 22.99 8.83
C GLY A 51 -22.54 22.67 8.82
N ASN A 52 -21.76 23.70 9.08
CA ASN A 52 -20.30 23.68 9.04
C ASN A 52 -19.74 24.44 10.26
N LEU A 53 -18.48 24.21 10.57
CA LEU A 53 -17.71 25.05 11.47
C LEU A 53 -16.40 25.50 10.82
N SER A 54 -15.90 26.66 11.22
CA SER A 54 -14.64 27.23 10.75
C SER A 54 -13.96 28.01 11.87
N PHE A 55 -12.64 27.91 12.00
CA PHE A 55 -11.88 28.76 12.89
C PHE A 55 -10.45 28.97 12.37
N ASP A 56 -9.91 30.15 12.67
CA ASP A 56 -8.53 30.50 12.36
C ASP A 56 -7.65 30.17 13.57
N ILE A 57 -6.61 29.35 13.35
CA ILE A 57 -5.65 28.94 14.37
C ILE A 57 -4.26 29.45 14.05
N ASN A 58 -3.49 29.78 15.07
CA ASN A 58 -2.07 30.09 14.91
C ASN A 58 -1.24 28.87 15.30
N LEU A 59 -0.40 28.42 14.37
CA LEU A 59 0.50 27.28 14.54
C LEU A 59 1.96 27.70 14.35
N GLU A 60 2.86 26.90 14.92
CA GLU A 60 4.30 27.01 14.65
C GLU A 60 4.68 26.13 13.45
N LEU A 61 5.81 26.41 12.82
CA LEU A 61 6.37 25.53 11.79
C LEU A 61 6.70 24.16 12.37
N ALA A 62 5.86 23.17 12.11
CA ALA A 62 6.05 21.78 12.50
C ALA A 62 5.21 20.86 11.62
N ALA A 63 5.39 19.56 11.78
CA ALA A 63 4.43 18.58 11.28
C ALA A 63 3.48 18.17 12.41
N TYR A 64 2.21 17.92 12.06
CA TYR A 64 1.12 17.70 13.00
C TYR A 64 0.31 16.45 12.66
N ASN A 65 -0.01 15.65 13.67
CA ASN A 65 -1.22 14.83 13.63
C ASN A 65 -2.40 15.70 14.06
N ILE A 66 -3.50 15.63 13.33
CA ILE A 66 -4.72 16.39 13.64
C ILE A 66 -5.83 15.40 13.98
N TYR A 67 -6.43 15.60 15.15
CA TYR A 67 -7.50 14.77 15.66
C TYR A 67 -8.78 15.59 15.82
N VAL A 68 -9.90 14.97 15.47
CA VAL A 68 -11.23 15.47 15.77
C VAL A 68 -11.78 14.62 16.91
N TYR A 69 -12.10 15.24 18.03
CA TYR A 69 -12.86 14.60 19.10
C TYR A 69 -14.34 14.79 18.79
N ALA A 70 -14.99 13.70 18.40
CA ALA A 70 -16.37 13.74 17.95
C ALA A 70 -17.13 12.47 18.31
N ALA A 71 -18.45 12.59 18.32
CA ALA A 71 -19.41 11.50 18.43
C ALA A 71 -20.27 11.44 17.16
N SER A 72 -20.71 10.24 16.80
CA SER A 72 -21.69 9.99 15.73
C SER A 72 -22.87 9.21 16.31
N PRO A 73 -23.83 9.88 16.99
CA PRO A 73 -24.84 9.20 17.80
C PRO A 73 -25.87 8.38 16.99
N HIS A 74 -25.97 8.61 15.68
CA HIS A 74 -27.05 8.09 14.83
C HIS A 74 -26.52 7.51 13.51
N GLY A 75 -25.82 6.39 13.61
CA GLY A 75 -25.23 5.68 12.46
C GLY A 75 -23.88 6.27 12.02
N ASN A 76 -23.19 5.51 11.17
CA ASN A 76 -21.91 5.93 10.58
C ASN A 76 -22.08 7.25 9.78
N LYS A 77 -21.06 8.11 9.82
CA LYS A 77 -21.03 9.39 9.10
C LYS A 77 -19.69 9.62 8.44
N ILE A 78 -19.71 10.31 7.31
CA ILE A 78 -18.54 10.87 6.64
C ILE A 78 -18.73 12.38 6.57
N ASN A 79 -17.71 13.13 6.96
CA ASN A 79 -17.66 14.58 6.85
C ASN A 79 -16.27 15.02 6.36
N ILE A 80 -16.14 16.28 5.96
CA ILE A 80 -14.92 16.79 5.33
C ILE A 80 -14.17 17.62 6.36
N PHE A 81 -12.93 17.24 6.64
CA PHE A 81 -11.98 18.10 7.34
C PHE A 81 -11.16 18.86 6.29
N SER A 82 -11.06 20.18 6.46
CA SER A 82 -10.20 21.01 5.62
C SER A 82 -9.26 21.86 6.47
N ILE A 83 -8.05 22.06 5.96
CA ILE A 83 -7.10 23.04 6.47
C ILE A 83 -6.48 23.77 5.28
N ASP A 84 -6.68 25.08 5.24
CA ASP A 84 -6.38 25.93 4.09
C ASP A 84 -7.03 25.43 2.79
N ASP A 85 -6.23 25.02 1.82
CA ASP A 85 -6.64 24.49 0.52
C ASP A 85 -6.74 22.95 0.48
N LYS A 86 -6.37 22.27 1.56
CA LYS A 86 -6.33 20.81 1.64
C LYS A 86 -7.57 20.26 2.33
N SER A 87 -8.13 19.18 1.81
CA SER A 87 -9.30 18.52 2.41
C SER A 87 -9.25 17.00 2.34
N VAL A 88 -9.83 16.37 3.35
CA VAL A 88 -9.95 14.91 3.45
C VAL A 88 -11.29 14.53 4.06
N ASP A 89 -11.88 13.45 3.54
CA ASP A 89 -13.03 12.81 4.16
C ASP A 89 -12.58 12.06 5.41
N PHE A 90 -13.23 12.28 6.54
CA PHE A 90 -13.05 11.44 7.73
C PHE A 90 -14.35 10.75 8.09
N ALA A 91 -14.25 9.46 8.39
CA ALA A 91 -15.37 8.62 8.79
C ALA A 91 -15.44 8.50 10.32
N LEU A 92 -16.66 8.51 10.84
CA LEU A 92 -16.98 8.14 12.22
C LEU A 92 -17.92 6.94 12.20
N VAL A 93 -17.56 5.91 12.95
CA VAL A 93 -18.44 4.78 13.26
C VAL A 93 -19.49 5.24 14.28
N GLU A 94 -20.70 4.69 14.19
CA GLU A 94 -21.78 4.96 15.15
C GLU A 94 -21.30 4.78 16.59
N ASN A 95 -21.26 5.89 17.32
CA ASN A 95 -20.91 5.93 18.73
C ASN A 95 -21.48 7.20 19.35
N PRO A 96 -22.33 7.11 20.39
CA PRO A 96 -22.83 8.28 21.09
C PRO A 96 -21.76 8.97 21.96
N GLU A 97 -20.67 8.28 22.31
CA GLU A 97 -19.57 8.84 23.09
C GLU A 97 -18.55 9.55 22.20
N TYR A 98 -17.96 10.65 22.71
CA TYR A 98 -16.84 11.31 22.04
C TYR A 98 -15.63 10.39 21.97
N LYS A 99 -15.11 10.18 20.76
CA LYS A 99 -13.86 9.45 20.50
C LYS A 99 -12.87 10.32 19.76
N LYS A 100 -11.59 10.10 20.06
CA LYS A 100 -10.47 10.68 19.33
C LYS A 100 -10.38 10.03 17.96
N GLN A 101 -10.76 10.74 16.91
CA GLN A 101 -10.56 10.31 15.54
C GLN A 101 -9.37 11.05 14.95
N LYS A 102 -8.36 10.31 14.44
CA LYS A 102 -7.31 10.95 13.65
C LYS A 102 -7.88 11.29 12.28
N ALA A 103 -7.91 12.58 11.94
CA ALA A 103 -8.41 13.07 10.66
C ALA A 103 -7.26 13.30 9.67
N VAL A 104 -6.11 13.77 10.17
CA VAL A 104 -4.92 14.01 9.36
C VAL A 104 -3.70 13.44 10.05
N SER A 105 -2.91 12.69 9.28
CA SER A 105 -1.60 12.21 9.71
C SER A 105 -0.52 13.18 9.22
N SER A 106 0.46 13.48 10.07
CA SER A 106 1.77 14.02 9.67
C SER A 106 1.77 15.21 8.68
N LEU A 107 0.85 16.17 8.79
CA LEU A 107 0.81 17.31 7.88
C LEU A 107 1.80 18.40 8.33
N LYS A 108 2.76 18.73 7.46
CA LYS A 108 3.66 19.86 7.67
C LYS A 108 2.92 21.17 7.41
N LEU A 109 2.89 22.04 8.40
CA LEU A 109 2.23 23.34 8.35
C LEU A 109 3.25 24.45 8.60
N SER A 110 3.08 25.56 7.90
CA SER A 110 3.91 26.76 8.09
C SER A 110 3.65 27.40 9.45
N GLU A 111 4.58 28.26 9.89
CA GLU A 111 4.28 29.17 10.98
C GLU A 111 3.26 30.22 10.51
N GLY A 112 2.19 30.43 11.28
CA GLY A 112 1.20 31.46 10.99
C GLY A 112 -0.24 31.04 11.22
N THR A 113 -1.15 31.82 10.64
CA THR A 113 -2.59 31.59 10.72
C THR A 113 -3.04 30.60 9.65
N HIS A 114 -3.76 29.57 10.07
CA HIS A 114 -4.36 28.54 9.22
C HIS A 114 -5.87 28.51 9.42
N THR A 115 -6.64 28.37 8.34
CA THR A 115 -8.09 28.25 8.42
C THR A 115 -8.48 26.78 8.45
N VAL A 116 -9.07 26.34 9.56
CA VAL A 116 -9.58 24.97 9.74
C VAL A 116 -11.08 24.96 9.57
N GLN A 117 -11.59 23.98 8.83
CA GLN A 117 -13.02 23.80 8.60
C GLN A 117 -13.41 22.34 8.80
N ILE A 118 -14.59 22.12 9.39
CA ILE A 118 -15.31 20.85 9.23
C ILE A 118 -16.60 21.18 8.51
N THR A 119 -16.73 20.67 7.29
CA THR A 119 -17.89 20.91 6.44
C THR A 119 -18.70 19.64 6.25
N LYS A 120 -20.00 19.85 6.02
CA LYS A 120 -20.95 18.78 5.81
C LYS A 120 -20.62 18.00 4.54
N SER A 121 -20.38 16.70 4.70
CA SER A 121 -20.70 15.73 3.65
C SER A 121 -22.04 15.07 3.99
N TRP A 122 -22.06 14.16 4.97
CA TRP A 122 -23.31 13.58 5.46
C TRP A 122 -23.91 14.37 6.63
N GLY A 123 -23.10 15.17 7.34
CA GLY A 123 -23.53 15.95 8.49
C GLY A 123 -23.69 15.14 9.76
N TRP A 124 -24.54 15.64 10.66
CA TRP A 124 -25.09 14.92 11.83
C TRP A 124 -24.06 14.22 12.73
N ILE A 125 -22.97 14.93 13.02
CA ILE A 125 -21.97 14.56 14.03
C ILE A 125 -21.90 15.63 15.12
N ASN A 126 -21.44 15.24 16.29
CA ASN A 126 -21.21 16.13 17.42
C ASN A 126 -19.71 16.30 17.61
N ILE A 127 -19.20 17.53 17.54
CA ILE A 127 -17.77 17.82 17.58
C ILE A 127 -17.48 18.55 18.89
N ASP A 128 -16.66 17.96 19.73
CA ASP A 128 -16.20 18.53 21.01
C ASP A 128 -15.05 19.51 20.73
N TYR A 129 -13.93 19.01 20.20
CA TYR A 129 -12.78 19.84 19.85
C TYR A 129 -11.91 19.24 18.75
N ILE A 130 -10.96 20.05 18.27
CA ILE A 130 -9.88 19.61 17.40
C ILE A 130 -8.54 19.74 18.13
N GLU A 131 -7.66 18.78 17.94
CA GLU A 131 -6.35 18.72 18.58
C GLU A 131 -5.23 18.57 17.55
N PHE A 132 -4.20 19.40 17.69
CA PHE A 132 -2.99 19.41 16.87
C PHE A 132 -1.81 18.91 17.70
N GLU A 133 -1.35 17.70 17.41
CA GLU A 133 -0.22 17.06 18.07
C GLU A 133 1.03 17.20 17.19
N LYS A 134 2.06 17.92 17.66
CA LYS A 134 3.35 17.99 16.95
C LYS A 134 3.99 16.61 16.86
N ILE A 135 4.62 16.32 15.72
CA ILE A 135 5.40 15.10 15.50
C ILE A 135 6.88 15.40 15.24
N GLU A 136 7.75 14.51 15.71
CA GLU A 136 9.19 14.59 15.41
C GLU A 136 9.49 14.02 14.02
N SER A 137 10.30 14.75 13.24
CA SER A 137 10.60 14.43 11.84
C SER A 137 11.27 13.06 11.63
N SER A 138 11.94 12.53 12.66
CA SER A 138 12.62 11.22 12.63
C SER A 138 11.67 10.02 12.63
N GLN A 139 10.36 10.22 12.81
CA GLN A 139 9.37 9.14 12.83
C GLN A 139 8.72 8.88 11.47
N LEU A 140 9.11 9.61 10.41
CA LEU A 140 8.35 9.64 9.17
C LEU A 140 8.62 8.46 8.24
N PHE A 141 9.84 7.91 8.20
CA PHE A 141 10.17 6.85 7.25
C PHE A 141 11.19 5.86 7.86
N ASN A 142 10.82 4.59 7.92
CA ASN A 142 11.67 3.47 8.29
C ASN A 142 11.51 2.35 7.25
N ILE A 143 11.70 2.72 5.98
CA ILE A 143 11.41 1.86 4.83
C ILE A 143 12.24 0.58 4.90
N ASN A 144 11.56 -0.55 4.70
CA ASN A 144 12.21 -1.85 4.60
C ASN A 144 13.21 -1.86 3.45
N THR A 145 14.37 -2.45 3.69
CA THR A 145 15.47 -2.51 2.69
C THR A 145 15.53 -3.86 1.97
N GLU A 146 14.74 -4.83 2.42
CA GLU A 146 14.69 -6.18 1.87
C GLU A 146 13.29 -6.44 1.27
N LEU A 147 13.26 -7.13 0.13
CA LEU A 147 12.02 -7.61 -0.48
C LEU A 147 11.41 -8.74 0.37
N VAL A 148 10.08 -8.84 0.38
CA VAL A 148 9.36 -9.92 1.06
C VAL A 148 9.65 -11.29 0.45
N THR A 149 9.97 -11.32 -0.85
CA THR A 149 10.34 -12.54 -1.56
C THR A 149 11.72 -13.02 -1.11
N PRO A 150 11.83 -14.23 -0.51
CA PRO A 150 13.12 -14.72 -0.05
C PRO A 150 13.99 -15.13 -1.24
N GLU A 151 15.28 -14.77 -1.17
CA GLU A 151 16.26 -14.98 -2.24
C GLU A 151 15.77 -14.39 -3.58
N PRO A 152 15.46 -13.08 -3.63
CA PRO A 152 15.03 -12.41 -4.85
C PRO A 152 16.14 -12.45 -5.92
N THR A 153 15.79 -12.28 -7.19
CA THR A 153 16.80 -12.15 -8.23
C THR A 153 17.58 -10.84 -8.04
N ALA A 154 18.85 -10.83 -8.46
CA ALA A 154 19.70 -9.64 -8.35
C ALA A 154 19.08 -8.42 -9.06
N GLU A 155 18.32 -8.62 -10.12
CA GLU A 155 17.64 -7.55 -10.85
C GLU A 155 16.45 -6.98 -10.05
N ALA A 156 15.72 -7.81 -9.30
CA ALA A 156 14.64 -7.34 -8.44
C ALA A 156 15.20 -6.57 -7.24
N GLU A 157 16.30 -7.06 -6.63
CA GLU A 157 17.01 -6.33 -5.57
C GLU A 157 17.48 -4.96 -6.05
N LYS A 158 18.10 -4.89 -7.24
CA LYS A 158 18.58 -3.63 -7.81
C LYS A 158 17.45 -2.65 -8.11
N LEU A 159 16.34 -3.14 -8.66
CA LEU A 159 15.17 -2.30 -8.93
C LEU A 159 14.58 -1.75 -7.62
N TYR A 160 14.42 -2.61 -6.61
CA TYR A 160 13.92 -2.20 -5.30
C TYR A 160 14.87 -1.22 -4.61
N GLN A 161 16.18 -1.46 -4.69
CA GLN A 161 17.20 -0.56 -4.16
C GLN A 161 17.16 0.81 -4.84
N PHE A 162 17.02 0.86 -6.17
CA PHE A 162 16.83 2.12 -6.89
C PHE A 162 15.60 2.88 -6.40
N MET A 163 14.46 2.18 -6.27
CA MET A 163 13.23 2.77 -5.72
C MET A 163 13.45 3.31 -4.31
N TYR A 164 14.11 2.54 -3.44
CA TYR A 164 14.46 2.95 -2.09
C TYR A 164 15.32 4.22 -2.06
N ASP A 165 16.34 4.31 -2.92
CA ASP A 165 17.27 5.44 -2.91
C ASP A 165 16.63 6.75 -3.36
N ILE A 166 15.66 6.68 -4.26
CA ILE A 166 14.96 7.86 -4.81
C ILE A 166 13.68 8.21 -4.04
N TYR A 167 13.16 7.28 -3.23
CA TYR A 167 11.92 7.48 -2.48
C TYR A 167 11.98 8.72 -1.58
N GLY A 168 10.95 9.58 -1.69
CA GLY A 168 10.88 10.87 -1.01
C GLY A 168 11.81 11.96 -1.55
N LYS A 169 12.63 11.67 -2.58
CA LYS A 169 13.57 12.64 -3.20
C LYS A 169 13.20 12.96 -4.65
N LYS A 170 12.58 12.02 -5.34
CA LYS A 170 12.12 12.08 -6.74
C LYS A 170 10.84 11.27 -6.88
N ILE A 171 10.12 11.50 -7.97
CA ILE A 171 8.97 10.70 -8.39
C ILE A 171 9.24 10.07 -9.74
N ILE A 172 8.91 8.79 -9.91
CA ILE A 172 9.07 8.08 -11.18
C ILE A 172 7.83 8.34 -12.04
N SER A 173 8.02 8.77 -13.28
CA SER A 173 6.90 8.96 -14.22
C SER A 173 6.41 7.62 -14.78
N GLY A 174 5.11 7.42 -14.87
CA GLY A 174 4.50 6.23 -15.46
C GLY A 174 3.37 6.55 -16.44
N ALA A 175 3.01 5.58 -17.28
CA ALA A 175 1.76 5.57 -18.02
C ALA A 175 1.30 4.14 -18.26
N MET A 176 0.01 3.88 -18.09
CA MET A 176 -0.58 2.59 -18.46
C MET A 176 -0.70 2.46 -19.97
N THR A 177 -0.52 1.24 -20.48
CA THR A 177 -0.79 0.88 -21.87
C THR A 177 -1.77 -0.28 -21.92
N LEU A 178 -2.64 -0.31 -22.94
CA LEU A 178 -3.52 -1.45 -23.20
C LEU A 178 -3.13 -2.23 -24.46
N HIS A 179 -2.65 -1.52 -25.49
CA HIS A 179 -2.21 -2.10 -26.75
C HIS A 179 -0.99 -1.35 -27.31
N SER A 180 0.01 -2.09 -27.79
CA SER A 180 1.08 -1.58 -28.67
C SER A 180 1.84 -0.32 -28.21
N MET A 181 1.95 -0.08 -26.90
CA MET A 181 2.69 1.07 -26.35
C MET A 181 2.17 2.45 -26.80
N ASP A 182 0.90 2.56 -27.18
CA ASP A 182 0.34 3.78 -27.80
C ASP A 182 0.54 5.03 -26.92
N GLU A 183 0.29 4.94 -25.61
CA GLU A 183 0.50 6.05 -24.67
C GLU A 183 1.96 6.51 -24.62
N ILE A 184 2.90 5.55 -24.62
CA ILE A 184 4.33 5.84 -24.61
C ILE A 184 4.74 6.57 -25.88
N ASN A 185 4.26 6.09 -27.03
CA ASN A 185 4.57 6.68 -28.34
C ASN A 185 3.96 8.08 -28.48
N TRP A 186 2.74 8.28 -27.97
CA TRP A 186 2.09 9.58 -27.95
C TRP A 186 2.86 10.57 -27.08
N LEU A 187 3.25 10.17 -25.85
CA LEU A 187 4.03 11.01 -24.95
C LEU A 187 5.37 11.41 -25.59
N ASN A 188 6.10 10.45 -26.16
CA ASN A 188 7.36 10.71 -26.84
C ASN A 188 7.20 11.69 -28.00
N SER A 189 6.16 11.56 -28.81
CA SER A 189 5.92 12.42 -29.97
C SER A 189 5.56 13.85 -29.58
N ASN A 190 4.90 14.06 -28.44
CA ASN A 190 4.41 15.38 -28.03
C ASN A 190 5.29 16.10 -27.00
N THR A 191 6.11 15.35 -26.26
CA THR A 191 6.99 15.89 -25.20
C THR A 191 8.48 15.71 -25.49
N GLY A 192 8.84 14.80 -26.41
CA GLY A 192 10.23 14.41 -26.67
C GLY A 192 10.82 13.41 -25.66
N LYS A 193 10.03 12.99 -24.66
CA LYS A 193 10.44 12.07 -23.59
C LYS A 193 9.43 10.95 -23.38
N LYS A 194 9.88 9.85 -22.77
CA LYS A 194 9.05 8.69 -22.39
C LYS A 194 8.97 8.60 -20.86
N PRO A 195 7.86 8.11 -20.29
CA PRO A 195 7.80 7.84 -18.86
C PRO A 195 8.80 6.74 -18.48
N ALA A 196 9.27 6.71 -17.24
CA ALA A 196 10.20 5.69 -16.76
C ALA A 196 9.51 4.33 -16.49
N ILE A 197 8.23 4.35 -16.15
CA ILE A 197 7.36 3.18 -15.96
C ILE A 197 6.45 2.97 -17.17
N VAL A 198 6.29 1.71 -17.56
CA VAL A 198 5.18 1.25 -18.40
C VAL A 198 4.26 0.35 -17.61
N GLY A 199 2.96 0.68 -17.61
CA GLY A 199 1.91 -0.20 -17.09
C GLY A 199 1.43 -1.17 -18.17
N LEU A 200 1.30 -2.44 -17.79
CA LEU A 200 0.90 -3.57 -18.63
C LEU A 200 -0.15 -4.43 -17.90
N ASP A 201 -0.94 -5.18 -18.65
CA ASP A 201 -2.05 -5.97 -18.10
C ASP A 201 -2.08 -7.39 -18.67
N PHE A 202 -2.35 -8.37 -17.81
CA PHE A 202 -2.61 -9.75 -18.20
C PHE A 202 -4.09 -10.05 -18.50
N MET A 203 -4.96 -9.04 -18.57
CA MET A 203 -6.42 -9.14 -18.77
C MET A 203 -6.88 -10.13 -19.85
N HIS A 204 -6.10 -10.27 -20.92
CA HIS A 204 -6.44 -11.13 -22.06
C HIS A 204 -5.66 -12.44 -22.10
N CYS A 205 -4.65 -12.60 -21.23
CA CYS A 205 -3.83 -13.81 -21.17
C CYS A 205 -4.63 -15.01 -20.65
N GLY A 206 -4.37 -16.18 -21.21
CA GLY A 206 -4.98 -17.45 -20.81
C GLY A 206 -6.41 -17.65 -21.31
N ARG A 207 -6.93 -16.74 -22.15
CA ARG A 207 -8.30 -16.80 -22.68
C ARG A 207 -8.43 -17.51 -24.03
N ASN A 208 -7.32 -17.87 -24.67
CA ASN A 208 -7.28 -18.51 -26.00
C ASN A 208 -7.98 -17.69 -27.10
N TYR A 209 -7.91 -16.36 -27.04
CA TYR A 209 -8.46 -15.53 -28.11
C TYR A 209 -7.59 -15.59 -29.37
N ASN A 210 -8.22 -15.74 -30.53
CA ASN A 210 -7.49 -15.75 -31.82
C ASN A 210 -6.87 -14.39 -32.19
N TRP A 211 -7.30 -13.30 -31.56
CA TRP A 211 -6.87 -11.94 -31.86
C TRP A 211 -5.82 -11.40 -30.88
N TYR A 212 -5.56 -12.11 -29.77
CA TYR A 212 -4.62 -11.69 -28.74
C TYR A 212 -3.44 -12.64 -28.67
N ASN A 213 -2.26 -12.09 -28.44
CA ASN A 213 -1.04 -12.86 -28.26
C ASN A 213 -0.52 -12.69 -26.83
N ASP A 214 -0.60 -13.74 -26.03
CA ASP A 214 -0.15 -13.73 -24.63
C ASP A 214 1.36 -13.43 -24.46
N GLU A 215 2.16 -13.55 -25.52
CA GLU A 215 3.56 -13.13 -25.51
C GLU A 215 3.76 -11.62 -25.70
N GLU A 216 2.76 -10.87 -26.17
CA GLU A 216 2.85 -9.42 -26.39
C GLU A 216 3.28 -8.67 -25.12
N PRO A 217 2.56 -8.77 -23.98
CA PRO A 217 2.97 -8.11 -22.74
C PRO A 217 4.38 -8.51 -22.27
N ILE A 218 4.78 -9.76 -22.51
CA ILE A 218 6.10 -10.28 -22.12
C ILE A 218 7.22 -9.66 -22.97
N ASN A 219 6.99 -9.51 -24.27
CA ASN A 219 7.93 -8.85 -25.16
C ASN A 219 8.02 -7.36 -24.87
N ASP A 220 6.90 -6.73 -24.55
CA ASP A 220 6.79 -5.33 -24.18
C ASP A 220 7.54 -5.01 -22.89
N ALA A 221 7.31 -5.78 -21.83
CA ALA A 221 8.05 -5.64 -20.57
C ALA A 221 9.55 -5.81 -20.76
N LYS A 222 9.97 -6.82 -21.53
CA LYS A 222 11.38 -7.04 -21.85
C LYS A 222 11.97 -5.87 -22.66
N SER A 223 11.23 -5.37 -23.64
CA SER A 223 11.64 -4.25 -24.49
C SER A 223 11.85 -2.98 -23.66
N TYR A 224 10.94 -2.71 -22.73
CA TYR A 224 11.02 -1.55 -21.84
C TYR A 224 12.18 -1.67 -20.84
N TYR A 225 12.33 -2.82 -20.20
CA TYR A 225 13.44 -3.07 -19.29
C TYR A 225 14.81 -3.01 -19.97
N ASN A 226 14.91 -3.39 -21.24
CA ASN A 226 16.14 -3.22 -22.01
C ASN A 226 16.53 -1.76 -22.28
N GLN A 227 15.59 -0.83 -22.14
CA GLN A 227 15.81 0.61 -22.16
C GLN A 227 15.99 1.18 -20.75
N ASN A 228 16.21 0.34 -19.73
CA ASN A 228 16.24 0.67 -18.31
C ASN A 228 14.90 1.18 -17.73
N GLY A 229 13.80 0.98 -18.44
CA GLY A 229 12.46 1.29 -17.93
C GLY A 229 11.94 0.22 -16.98
N ILE A 230 10.88 0.55 -16.26
CA ILE A 230 10.30 -0.30 -15.22
C ILE A 230 8.95 -0.86 -15.72
N PRO A 231 8.85 -2.17 -15.99
CA PRO A 231 7.57 -2.81 -16.28
C PRO A 231 6.76 -3.03 -14.99
N VAL A 232 5.55 -2.47 -14.95
CA VAL A 232 4.55 -2.70 -13.91
C VAL A 232 3.39 -3.49 -14.50
N PHE A 233 3.05 -4.62 -13.90
CA PHE A 233 1.92 -5.45 -14.32
C PHE A 233 0.78 -5.37 -13.31
N CYS A 234 -0.43 -5.12 -13.80
CA CYS A 234 -1.67 -5.49 -13.11
C CYS A 234 -2.36 -6.65 -13.83
N TRP A 235 -3.50 -7.08 -13.30
CA TRP A 235 -4.30 -8.13 -13.91
C TRP A 235 -5.79 -7.90 -13.68
N HIS A 236 -6.49 -7.41 -14.70
CA HIS A 236 -7.95 -7.48 -14.73
C HIS A 236 -8.39 -8.92 -14.96
N TRP A 237 -8.43 -9.69 -13.87
CA TRP A 237 -8.65 -11.12 -13.90
C TRP A 237 -10.10 -11.42 -14.29
N ARG A 238 -10.35 -11.74 -15.57
CA ARG A 238 -11.68 -12.19 -16.03
C ARG A 238 -12.10 -13.47 -15.33
N ASP A 239 -13.40 -13.70 -15.23
CA ASP A 239 -14.03 -14.87 -14.60
C ASP A 239 -13.20 -16.15 -14.80
N PRO A 240 -12.55 -16.66 -13.73
CA PRO A 240 -11.67 -17.82 -13.82
C PRO A 240 -12.36 -19.10 -14.29
N SER A 241 -13.69 -19.20 -14.16
CA SER A 241 -14.46 -20.34 -14.65
C SER A 241 -14.67 -20.33 -16.17
N HIS A 242 -14.27 -19.25 -16.85
CA HIS A 242 -14.51 -19.01 -18.28
C HIS A 242 -16.00 -18.99 -18.67
N GLN A 243 -16.91 -18.84 -17.71
CA GLN A 243 -18.34 -18.73 -18.01
C GLN A 243 -18.70 -17.36 -18.58
N THR A 244 -17.99 -16.31 -18.16
CA THR A 244 -18.12 -14.96 -18.73
C THR A 244 -16.75 -14.38 -19.08
N GLU A 245 -16.77 -13.25 -19.78
CA GLU A 245 -15.57 -12.43 -20.01
C GLU A 245 -15.43 -11.31 -18.96
N GLU A 246 -16.24 -11.33 -17.90
CA GLU A 246 -16.33 -10.22 -16.97
C GLU A 246 -15.33 -10.37 -15.82
N PHE A 247 -14.74 -9.27 -15.39
CA PHE A 247 -14.00 -9.18 -14.12
C PHE A 247 -14.80 -8.38 -13.06
N TYR A 248 -15.83 -7.65 -13.48
CA TYR A 248 -16.72 -6.95 -12.56
C TYR A 248 -17.67 -7.89 -11.84
N THR A 249 -17.90 -7.63 -10.56
CA THR A 249 -18.81 -8.38 -9.68
C THR A 249 -20.22 -8.48 -10.24
N ASN A 250 -20.72 -7.45 -10.93
CA ASN A 250 -22.07 -7.46 -11.52
C ASN A 250 -22.15 -8.26 -12.84
N GLY A 251 -21.02 -8.62 -13.44
CA GLY A 251 -20.91 -9.32 -14.72
C GLY A 251 -20.59 -10.81 -14.60
N THR A 252 -20.28 -11.31 -13.40
CA THR A 252 -19.94 -12.72 -13.17
C THR A 252 -20.62 -13.27 -11.91
N SER A 253 -20.92 -14.57 -11.92
CA SER A 253 -21.36 -15.32 -10.73
C SER A 253 -20.22 -16.03 -10.01
N PHE A 254 -18.96 -15.78 -10.39
CA PHE A 254 -17.80 -16.40 -9.77
C PHE A 254 -17.71 -16.07 -8.27
N ASP A 255 -17.60 -17.09 -7.42
CA ASP A 255 -17.68 -16.94 -5.97
C ASP A 255 -16.32 -17.12 -5.29
N ILE A 256 -15.64 -16.00 -5.01
CA ILE A 256 -14.36 -15.98 -4.29
C ILE A 256 -14.44 -16.61 -2.89
N SER A 257 -15.62 -16.71 -2.25
CA SER A 257 -15.73 -17.34 -0.92
C SER A 257 -15.32 -18.82 -0.92
N LYS A 258 -15.29 -19.45 -2.10
CA LYS A 258 -14.81 -20.81 -2.32
C LYS A 258 -13.29 -20.98 -2.21
N ILE A 259 -12.53 -19.89 -2.02
CA ILE A 259 -11.08 -19.95 -1.79
C ILE A 259 -10.68 -20.81 -0.57
N MET A 260 -11.62 -21.08 0.35
CA MET A 260 -11.41 -21.94 1.52
C MET A 260 -11.69 -23.43 1.27
N ASP A 261 -12.23 -23.79 0.10
CA ASP A 261 -12.53 -25.17 -0.29
C ASP A 261 -11.67 -25.58 -1.48
N GLU A 262 -10.54 -26.23 -1.19
CA GLU A 262 -9.58 -26.66 -2.22
C GLU A 262 -10.17 -27.67 -3.23
N SER A 263 -11.27 -28.34 -2.88
CA SER A 263 -11.95 -29.29 -3.76
C SER A 263 -12.95 -28.63 -4.72
N SER A 264 -13.27 -27.35 -4.50
CA SER A 264 -14.23 -26.60 -5.30
C SER A 264 -13.71 -26.31 -6.71
N ALA A 265 -14.63 -26.21 -7.67
CA ALA A 265 -14.29 -25.87 -9.04
C ALA A 265 -13.70 -24.44 -9.14
N GLU A 266 -14.18 -23.52 -8.33
CA GLU A 266 -13.73 -22.13 -8.23
C GLU A 266 -12.29 -22.06 -7.73
N TYR A 267 -11.94 -22.82 -6.69
CA TYR A 267 -10.55 -22.90 -6.22
C TYR A 267 -9.62 -23.41 -7.33
N GLN A 268 -10.00 -24.51 -7.99
CA GLN A 268 -9.19 -25.08 -9.07
C GLN A 268 -9.04 -24.12 -10.26
N ALA A 269 -10.09 -23.36 -10.57
CA ALA A 269 -10.05 -22.32 -11.59
C ALA A 269 -9.11 -21.16 -11.22
N MET A 270 -9.15 -20.69 -9.96
CA MET A 270 -8.22 -19.67 -9.47
C MET A 270 -6.76 -20.12 -9.55
N ILE A 271 -6.47 -21.33 -9.08
CA ILE A 271 -5.11 -21.90 -9.14
C ILE A 271 -4.65 -22.08 -10.59
N THR A 272 -5.52 -22.53 -11.49
CA THR A 272 -5.19 -22.66 -12.91
C THR A 272 -4.81 -21.32 -13.54
N GLY A 273 -5.56 -20.25 -13.24
CA GLY A 273 -5.24 -18.90 -13.69
C GLY A 273 -3.88 -18.41 -13.15
N ILE A 274 -3.64 -18.60 -11.85
CA ILE A 274 -2.36 -18.24 -11.21
C ILE A 274 -1.20 -19.00 -11.85
N ASP A 275 -1.35 -20.31 -12.09
CA ASP A 275 -0.31 -21.14 -12.71
C ASP A 275 0.01 -20.68 -14.14
N TYR A 276 -1.00 -20.30 -14.91
CA TYR A 276 -0.81 -19.79 -16.27
C TYR A 276 -0.02 -18.48 -16.29
N ILE A 277 -0.44 -17.49 -15.50
CA ILE A 277 0.27 -16.21 -15.38
C ILE A 277 1.67 -16.41 -14.81
N SER A 278 1.85 -17.35 -13.87
CA SER A 278 3.18 -17.69 -13.34
C SER A 278 4.12 -18.17 -14.44
N GLY A 279 3.62 -18.99 -15.38
CA GLY A 279 4.41 -19.42 -16.54
C GLY A 279 4.85 -18.27 -17.45
N LEU A 280 4.00 -17.23 -17.60
CA LEU A 280 4.35 -16.03 -18.36
C LEU A 280 5.40 -15.18 -17.63
N LEU A 281 5.20 -14.92 -16.34
CA LEU A 281 6.16 -14.20 -15.48
C LEU A 281 7.50 -14.95 -15.39
N LYS A 282 7.49 -16.28 -15.43
CA LYS A 282 8.71 -17.09 -15.43
C LYS A 282 9.59 -16.82 -16.64
N LYS A 283 9.00 -16.59 -17.83
CA LYS A 283 9.74 -16.21 -19.04
C LYS A 283 10.48 -14.89 -18.89
N LEU A 284 9.97 -13.97 -18.07
CA LEU A 284 10.63 -12.70 -17.74
C LEU A 284 11.78 -12.93 -16.75
N GLN A 285 11.56 -13.75 -15.72
CA GLN A 285 12.63 -14.15 -14.80
C GLN A 285 13.79 -14.83 -15.53
N ASP A 286 13.51 -15.78 -16.43
CA ASP A 286 14.53 -16.50 -17.19
C ASP A 286 15.33 -15.58 -18.13
N LYS A 287 14.80 -14.37 -18.38
CA LYS A 287 15.44 -13.29 -19.14
C LYS A 287 16.02 -12.19 -18.24
N ASN A 288 16.09 -12.42 -16.93
CA ASN A 288 16.58 -11.48 -15.93
C ASN A 288 15.82 -10.15 -15.94
N VAL A 289 14.49 -10.20 -16.06
CA VAL A 289 13.64 -9.01 -16.04
C VAL A 289 12.87 -8.97 -14.70
N PRO A 290 13.11 -7.96 -13.83
CA PRO A 290 12.33 -7.75 -12.63
C PRO A 290 10.99 -7.09 -12.97
N ILE A 291 9.95 -7.45 -12.23
CA ILE A 291 8.57 -7.01 -12.46
C ILE A 291 8.01 -6.41 -11.18
N VAL A 292 7.43 -5.23 -11.28
CA VAL A 292 6.51 -4.72 -10.25
C VAL A 292 5.15 -5.37 -10.49
N TRP A 293 4.69 -6.20 -9.56
CA TRP A 293 3.50 -7.03 -9.68
C TRP A 293 2.40 -6.51 -8.75
N ARG A 294 1.29 -6.04 -9.34
CA ARG A 294 0.15 -5.44 -8.64
C ARG A 294 -1.14 -6.22 -8.93
N PRO A 295 -1.30 -7.43 -8.36
CA PRO A 295 -2.49 -8.24 -8.55
C PRO A 295 -3.64 -7.80 -7.63
N LEU A 296 -4.86 -8.25 -7.95
CA LEU A 296 -6.05 -8.09 -7.10
C LEU A 296 -6.28 -6.63 -6.65
N HIS A 297 -6.02 -5.69 -7.55
CA HIS A 297 -6.09 -4.26 -7.25
C HIS A 297 -7.53 -3.80 -6.94
N GLU A 298 -7.66 -2.67 -6.22
CA GLU A 298 -8.94 -2.05 -5.85
C GLU A 298 -9.92 -3.00 -5.11
N ALA A 299 -9.39 -3.98 -4.38
CA ALA A 299 -10.20 -5.06 -3.80
C ALA A 299 -11.32 -4.55 -2.86
N ALA A 300 -11.02 -3.57 -2.01
CA ALA A 300 -11.98 -3.05 -1.04
C ALA A 300 -13.15 -2.27 -1.67
N GLY A 301 -13.02 -1.86 -2.94
CA GLY A 301 -14.12 -1.26 -3.70
C GLY A 301 -15.26 -2.24 -3.99
N GLY A 302 -14.97 -3.55 -3.99
CA GLY A 302 -15.95 -4.62 -4.18
C GLY A 302 -16.53 -4.74 -5.59
N TRP A 303 -16.15 -3.86 -6.52
CA TRP A 303 -16.61 -3.89 -7.91
C TRP A 303 -15.95 -4.97 -8.76
N PHE A 304 -14.82 -5.52 -8.33
CA PHE A 304 -14.20 -6.70 -8.94
C PHE A 304 -14.50 -7.97 -8.15
N TRP A 305 -14.58 -9.11 -8.83
CA TRP A 305 -15.04 -10.37 -8.20
C TRP A 305 -14.14 -10.81 -7.03
N TRP A 306 -12.85 -10.47 -7.04
CA TRP A 306 -11.92 -10.77 -5.94
C TRP A 306 -12.22 -9.95 -4.66
N GLY A 307 -12.94 -8.84 -4.80
CA GLY A 307 -13.43 -8.01 -3.70
C GLY A 307 -14.88 -8.28 -3.29
N ALA A 308 -15.61 -9.17 -3.98
CA ALA A 308 -17.06 -9.25 -3.87
C ALA A 308 -17.59 -9.85 -2.55
N LYS A 309 -16.76 -10.56 -1.78
CA LYS A 309 -17.17 -11.29 -0.57
C LYS A 309 -16.43 -10.84 0.70
N GLY A 310 -16.00 -9.58 0.72
CA GLY A 310 -15.33 -8.97 1.86
C GLY A 310 -13.85 -9.31 1.97
N PRO A 311 -13.19 -8.86 3.06
CA PRO A 311 -11.74 -8.86 3.18
C PRO A 311 -11.11 -10.26 3.28
N GLU A 312 -11.72 -11.17 4.06
CA GLU A 312 -11.10 -12.47 4.36
C GLU A 312 -10.83 -13.34 3.12
N PRO A 313 -11.78 -13.54 2.18
CA PRO A 313 -11.50 -14.30 0.96
C PRO A 313 -10.43 -13.63 0.08
N CYS A 314 -10.42 -12.31 -0.01
CA CYS A 314 -9.45 -11.57 -0.81
C CYS A 314 -8.02 -11.72 -0.26
N LYS A 315 -7.84 -11.49 1.05
CA LYS A 315 -6.56 -11.71 1.74
C LYS A 315 -6.05 -13.12 1.52
N LYS A 316 -6.94 -14.11 1.68
CA LYS A 316 -6.59 -15.52 1.48
C LYS A 316 -6.12 -15.80 0.04
N LEU A 317 -6.78 -15.22 -0.96
CA LEU A 317 -6.37 -15.35 -2.36
C LEU A 317 -5.02 -14.67 -2.62
N PHE A 318 -4.78 -13.48 -2.07
CA PHE A 318 -3.48 -12.79 -2.22
C PHE A 318 -2.34 -13.64 -1.66
N GLN A 319 -2.52 -14.20 -0.46
CA GLN A 319 -1.53 -15.08 0.18
C GLN A 319 -1.31 -16.38 -0.61
N ILE A 320 -2.38 -16.99 -1.12
CA ILE A 320 -2.28 -18.18 -1.99
C ILE A 320 -1.55 -17.84 -3.30
N MET A 321 -1.84 -16.69 -3.91
CA MET A 321 -1.17 -16.25 -5.13
C MET A 321 0.32 -16.05 -4.88
N TYR A 322 0.68 -15.37 -3.78
CA TYR A 322 2.06 -15.21 -3.34
C TYR A 322 2.77 -16.56 -3.19
N ASP A 323 2.20 -17.48 -2.41
CA ASP A 323 2.82 -18.78 -2.17
C ASP A 323 2.92 -19.63 -3.45
N ARG A 324 1.89 -19.61 -4.28
CA ARG A 324 1.88 -20.35 -5.55
C ARG A 324 2.94 -19.78 -6.51
N MET A 325 3.03 -18.47 -6.65
CA MET A 325 4.01 -17.81 -7.52
C MET A 325 5.44 -17.94 -6.99
N VAL A 326 5.67 -17.59 -5.73
CA VAL A 326 7.01 -17.49 -5.14
C VAL A 326 7.57 -18.84 -4.72
N ASN A 327 6.77 -19.66 -4.02
CA ASN A 327 7.24 -20.90 -3.41
C ASN A 327 7.04 -22.11 -4.32
N HIS A 328 5.93 -22.18 -5.07
CA HIS A 328 5.68 -23.29 -6.00
C HIS A 328 6.32 -23.08 -7.38
N HIS A 329 6.13 -21.92 -8.02
CA HIS A 329 6.72 -21.62 -9.34
C HIS A 329 8.14 -21.03 -9.28
N GLY A 330 8.63 -20.69 -8.09
CA GLY A 330 9.97 -20.15 -7.91
C GLY A 330 10.16 -18.80 -8.60
N LEU A 331 9.11 -17.96 -8.61
CA LEU A 331 9.18 -16.58 -9.07
C LEU A 331 9.83 -15.73 -7.98
N LYS A 332 11.01 -15.21 -8.30
CA LYS A 332 11.92 -14.44 -7.44
C LYS A 332 12.21 -13.06 -8.01
N ASN A 333 11.65 -12.74 -9.17
CA ASN A 333 11.81 -11.47 -9.88
C ASN A 333 10.65 -10.48 -9.64
N LEU A 334 9.75 -10.76 -8.69
CA LEU A 334 8.54 -9.97 -8.45
C LEU A 334 8.71 -9.04 -7.25
N ILE A 335 8.27 -7.80 -7.40
CA ILE A 335 8.09 -6.81 -6.33
C ILE A 335 6.58 -6.62 -6.13
N TRP A 336 6.05 -7.01 -4.97
CA TRP A 336 4.62 -7.13 -4.72
C TRP A 336 3.99 -5.82 -4.29
N VAL A 337 2.95 -5.39 -5.00
CA VAL A 337 2.20 -4.16 -4.72
C VAL A 337 0.79 -4.50 -4.26
N TRP A 338 0.41 -4.04 -3.07
CA TRP A 338 -0.98 -4.05 -2.60
C TRP A 338 -1.63 -2.71 -2.93
N THR A 339 -2.74 -2.69 -3.67
CA THR A 339 -3.54 -1.47 -3.86
C THR A 339 -4.56 -1.35 -2.76
N ARG A 340 -4.55 -0.20 -2.08
CA ARG A 340 -5.47 0.07 -0.98
C ARG A 340 -6.57 1.08 -1.33
N GLU A 341 -7.70 0.94 -0.66
CA GLU A 341 -8.86 1.82 -0.69
C GLU A 341 -9.05 2.55 0.66
N PRO A 342 -9.84 3.64 0.76
CA PRO A 342 -10.06 4.32 2.03
C PRO A 342 -10.75 3.41 3.03
N ASN A 343 -10.26 3.39 4.27
CA ASN A 343 -10.80 2.58 5.38
C ASN A 343 -10.77 1.06 5.12
N ASP A 344 -9.69 0.55 4.53
CA ASP A 344 -9.56 -0.85 4.13
C ASP A 344 -8.56 -1.67 4.99
N ASP A 345 -8.26 -1.23 6.22
CA ASP A 345 -7.24 -1.87 7.08
C ASP A 345 -7.44 -3.40 7.21
N GLU A 346 -8.69 -3.87 7.22
CA GLU A 346 -9.04 -5.29 7.31
C GLU A 346 -8.68 -6.11 6.05
N TRP A 347 -8.41 -5.46 4.92
CA TRP A 347 -8.10 -6.06 3.63
C TRP A 347 -6.61 -6.29 3.41
N TYR A 348 -5.74 -5.67 4.21
CA TYR A 348 -4.30 -5.78 4.03
C TYR A 348 -3.82 -7.25 4.18
N PRO A 349 -3.12 -7.82 3.18
CA PRO A 349 -2.71 -9.23 3.20
C PRO A 349 -1.68 -9.60 4.29
N GLY A 350 -0.91 -8.61 4.77
CA GLY A 350 0.17 -8.79 5.75
C GLY A 350 1.52 -8.27 5.23
N ASP A 351 2.38 -7.84 6.16
CA ASP A 351 3.69 -7.25 5.84
C ASP A 351 4.66 -8.21 5.15
N GLU A 352 4.44 -9.52 5.32
CA GLU A 352 5.23 -10.61 4.75
C GLU A 352 4.86 -10.93 3.29
N TYR A 353 3.84 -10.28 2.73
CA TYR A 353 3.38 -10.51 1.34
C TYR A 353 3.49 -9.27 0.44
N VAL A 354 3.81 -8.10 1.01
CA VAL A 354 3.72 -6.81 0.31
C VAL A 354 5.04 -6.03 0.40
N ASP A 355 5.58 -5.59 -0.73
CA ASP A 355 6.80 -4.76 -0.80
C ASP A 355 6.47 -3.26 -0.82
N ILE A 356 5.42 -2.88 -1.56
CA ILE A 356 5.02 -1.49 -1.85
C ILE A 356 3.50 -1.39 -1.71
N VAL A 357 2.99 -0.24 -1.27
CA VAL A 357 1.54 0.01 -1.23
C VAL A 357 1.14 1.06 -2.26
N GLY A 358 0.19 0.70 -3.11
CA GLY A 358 -0.40 1.56 -4.12
C GLY A 358 -1.74 2.15 -3.70
N ARG A 359 -2.09 3.28 -4.31
CA ARG A 359 -3.40 3.91 -4.26
C ARG A 359 -3.84 4.32 -5.66
N ASP A 360 -5.08 4.00 -6.02
CA ASP A 360 -5.67 4.35 -7.30
C ASP A 360 -6.59 5.58 -7.11
N ILE A 361 -6.28 6.70 -7.77
CA ILE A 361 -6.91 8.01 -7.53
C ILE A 361 -7.48 8.61 -8.82
N TYR A 362 -8.81 8.60 -8.94
CA TYR A 362 -9.53 9.16 -10.08
C TYR A 362 -10.30 10.43 -9.69
N ARG A 363 -9.63 11.60 -9.78
CA ARG A 363 -10.21 12.92 -9.56
C ARG A 363 -9.92 13.84 -10.76
N GLU A 364 -10.88 13.97 -11.68
CA GLU A 364 -10.71 14.72 -12.93
C GLU A 364 -10.33 16.19 -12.64
N GLY A 365 -9.25 16.68 -13.24
CA GLY A 365 -8.71 18.03 -13.08
C GLY A 365 -8.03 18.33 -11.72
N ASP A 366 -8.06 17.43 -10.75
CA ASP A 366 -7.39 17.60 -9.45
C ASP A 366 -5.90 17.24 -9.56
N HIS A 367 -5.05 18.26 -9.61
CA HIS A 367 -3.60 18.15 -9.64
C HIS A 367 -2.94 18.46 -8.29
N SER A 368 -3.69 18.41 -7.18
CA SER A 368 -3.11 18.56 -5.85
C SER A 368 -2.15 17.42 -5.53
N SER A 369 -1.27 17.63 -4.55
CA SER A 369 -0.25 16.66 -4.12
C SER A 369 -0.83 15.34 -3.58
N GLN A 370 -2.13 15.32 -3.25
CA GLN A 370 -2.78 14.26 -2.49
C GLN A 370 -2.05 13.97 -1.15
N VAL A 371 -1.43 14.99 -0.53
CA VAL A 371 -0.58 14.82 0.67
C VAL A 371 -1.30 14.19 1.86
N LEU A 372 -2.60 14.46 2.02
CA LEU A 372 -3.37 13.88 3.13
C LEU A 372 -3.52 12.36 2.96
N GLU A 373 -3.73 11.89 1.74
CA GLU A 373 -3.76 10.46 1.38
C GLU A 373 -2.36 9.85 1.53
N PHE A 374 -1.31 10.53 1.05
CA PHE A 374 0.08 10.11 1.21
C PHE A 374 0.44 9.88 2.70
N ASN A 375 0.15 10.87 3.54
CA ASN A 375 0.50 10.80 4.96
C ASN A 375 -0.32 9.75 5.71
N ASP A 376 -1.61 9.59 5.38
CA ASP A 376 -2.46 8.55 5.95
C ASP A 376 -1.90 7.16 5.65
N MET A 377 -1.58 6.89 4.39
CA MET A 377 -0.93 5.65 3.98
C MET A 377 0.40 5.43 4.70
N ASN A 378 1.27 6.44 4.70
CA ASN A 378 2.57 6.32 5.36
C ASN A 378 2.43 5.98 6.85
N ALA A 379 1.47 6.61 7.54
CA ALA A 379 1.20 6.32 8.95
C ALA A 379 0.62 4.90 9.17
N ARG A 380 -0.30 4.45 8.33
CA ARG A 380 -0.93 3.12 8.43
C ARG A 380 0.07 1.98 8.31
N TYR A 381 1.02 2.11 7.38
CA TYR A 381 2.06 1.10 7.18
C TYR A 381 3.33 1.37 8.01
N GLY A 382 3.21 2.21 9.06
CA GLY A 382 4.27 2.50 10.02
C GLY A 382 5.53 3.11 9.42
N GLY A 383 5.41 3.74 8.25
CA GLY A 383 6.54 4.25 7.47
C GLY A 383 7.49 3.18 6.95
N ASN A 384 7.09 1.90 6.95
CA ASN A 384 7.94 0.76 6.60
C ASN A 384 7.84 0.34 5.13
N LYS A 385 6.83 0.83 4.40
CA LYS A 385 6.60 0.50 2.99
C LYS A 385 6.69 1.79 2.15
N MET A 386 7.28 1.68 0.96
CA MET A 386 7.16 2.76 -0.03
C MET A 386 5.71 2.85 -0.49
N ILE A 387 5.22 4.07 -0.73
CA ILE A 387 3.86 4.30 -1.21
C ILE A 387 3.83 5.02 -2.55
N THR A 388 2.81 4.72 -3.34
CA THR A 388 2.73 5.17 -4.73
C THR A 388 1.29 5.46 -5.17
N ILE A 389 1.14 6.29 -6.20
CA ILE A 389 -0.11 6.43 -6.94
C ILE A 389 -0.06 5.39 -8.06
N SER A 390 -0.60 4.20 -7.79
CA SER A 390 -0.51 3.05 -8.69
C SER A 390 -1.37 3.20 -9.94
N GLU A 391 -2.46 3.94 -9.86
CA GLU A 391 -3.23 4.45 -10.99
C GLU A 391 -3.73 5.86 -10.69
N CYS A 392 -3.91 6.68 -11.74
CA CYS A 392 -4.66 7.92 -11.59
C CYS A 392 -5.41 8.32 -12.87
N GLY A 393 -6.36 9.24 -12.70
CA GLY A 393 -6.84 10.07 -13.80
C GLY A 393 -5.87 11.24 -14.02
N SER A 394 -6.04 12.28 -13.22
CA SER A 394 -5.13 13.44 -13.16
C SER A 394 -3.97 13.13 -12.21
N PHE A 395 -2.72 13.32 -12.64
CA PHE A 395 -1.57 13.15 -11.75
C PHE A 395 -1.27 14.44 -10.96
N PRO A 396 -0.62 14.36 -9.79
CA PRO A 396 -0.21 15.54 -9.04
C PRO A 396 0.75 16.45 -9.80
N ASP A 397 0.55 17.76 -9.75
CA ASP A 397 1.53 18.73 -10.24
C ASP A 397 2.80 18.67 -9.37
N VAL A 398 3.96 18.62 -10.01
CA VAL A 398 5.28 18.54 -9.36
C VAL A 398 5.53 19.65 -8.33
N GLU A 399 5.02 20.86 -8.55
CA GLU A 399 5.18 21.95 -7.58
C GLU A 399 4.41 21.68 -6.30
N ASN A 400 3.19 21.13 -6.42
CA ASN A 400 2.38 20.76 -5.26
C ASN A 400 3.05 19.62 -4.48
N LEU A 401 3.64 18.63 -5.18
CA LEU A 401 4.40 17.55 -4.54
C LEU A 401 5.56 18.08 -3.69
N ILE A 402 6.31 19.06 -4.21
CA ILE A 402 7.47 19.65 -3.54
C ILE A 402 7.04 20.53 -2.36
N ILE A 403 6.06 21.41 -2.58
CA ILE A 403 5.54 22.32 -1.55
C ILE A 403 5.01 21.54 -0.35
N ASP A 404 4.22 20.49 -0.62
CA ASP A 404 3.60 19.69 0.43
C ASP A 404 4.50 18.57 0.96
N ASN A 405 5.66 18.33 0.34
CA ASN A 405 6.57 17.23 0.65
C ASN A 405 5.87 15.86 0.55
N ALA A 406 5.01 15.69 -0.47
CA ALA A 406 4.33 14.43 -0.78
C ALA A 406 5.26 13.51 -1.58
N GLY A 407 5.92 12.60 -0.87
CA GLY A 407 7.00 11.76 -1.40
C GLY A 407 6.55 10.51 -2.15
N TRP A 408 5.51 10.58 -2.98
CA TRP A 408 5.02 9.43 -3.77
C TRP A 408 6.14 8.83 -4.62
N LEU A 409 6.24 7.49 -4.63
CA LEU A 409 7.29 6.78 -5.38
C LEU A 409 7.12 6.92 -6.89
N TRP A 410 5.90 6.72 -7.40
CA TRP A 410 5.55 6.98 -8.80
C TRP A 410 4.12 7.48 -8.92
N TYR A 411 3.79 7.93 -10.14
CA TYR A 411 2.41 8.13 -10.59
C TYR A 411 2.20 7.43 -11.92
N MET A 412 1.00 6.94 -12.19
CA MET A 412 0.70 6.25 -13.44
C MET A 412 -0.73 6.55 -13.92
N PRO A 413 -0.95 7.58 -14.75
CA PRO A 413 -2.23 7.78 -15.39
C PRO A 413 -2.63 6.56 -16.21
N TRP A 414 -3.93 6.27 -16.18
CA TRP A 414 -4.51 5.19 -16.97
C TRP A 414 -4.41 5.48 -18.48
N TYR A 415 -4.69 4.49 -19.33
CA TYR A 415 -4.51 4.63 -20.77
C TYR A 415 -5.55 5.56 -21.42
N GLY A 416 -5.38 5.87 -22.71
CA GLY A 416 -6.38 6.59 -23.49
C GLY A 416 -6.57 8.05 -23.05
N SER A 417 -7.80 8.44 -22.72
CA SER A 417 -8.13 9.83 -22.37
C SER A 417 -7.45 10.32 -21.11
N TYR A 418 -7.11 9.44 -20.17
CA TYR A 418 -6.40 9.85 -18.95
C TYR A 418 -4.98 10.33 -19.26
N VAL A 419 -4.29 9.77 -20.26
CA VAL A 419 -3.01 10.32 -20.76
C VAL A 419 -3.21 11.52 -21.69
N ARG A 420 -4.18 11.43 -22.61
CA ARG A 420 -4.22 12.28 -23.83
C ARG A 420 -5.18 13.47 -23.76
N ASP A 421 -6.10 13.50 -22.79
CA ASP A 421 -7.13 14.53 -22.66
C ASP A 421 -6.76 15.56 -21.58
N SER A 422 -6.85 16.84 -21.92
CA SER A 422 -6.56 17.95 -21.00
C SER A 422 -7.52 18.06 -19.82
N ARG A 423 -8.68 17.39 -19.85
CA ARG A 423 -9.55 17.28 -18.67
C ARG A 423 -8.88 16.55 -17.51
N ASN A 424 -8.00 15.59 -17.84
CA ASN A 424 -7.20 14.87 -16.85
C ASN A 424 -5.78 15.44 -16.78
N ASN A 425 -5.08 15.51 -17.91
CA ASN A 425 -3.68 15.95 -17.94
C ASN A 425 -3.39 16.75 -19.23
N SER A 426 -3.23 18.07 -19.12
CA SER A 426 -2.89 18.90 -20.28
C SER A 426 -1.49 18.59 -20.83
N LEU A 427 -1.29 18.82 -22.14
CA LEU A 427 0.04 18.62 -22.74
C LEU A 427 1.11 19.55 -22.14
N ASP A 428 0.72 20.77 -21.76
CA ASP A 428 1.65 21.71 -21.10
C ASP A 428 2.05 21.20 -19.71
N LEU A 429 1.13 20.58 -18.98
CA LEU A 429 1.44 19.92 -17.72
C LEU A 429 2.36 18.71 -17.93
N TRP A 430 2.12 17.87 -18.93
CA TRP A 430 3.05 16.78 -19.27
C TRP A 430 4.47 17.28 -19.58
N LYS A 431 4.59 18.33 -20.38
CA LYS A 431 5.89 18.96 -20.69
C LYS A 431 6.55 19.54 -19.44
N LYS A 432 5.77 20.17 -18.55
CA LYS A 432 6.25 20.67 -17.25
C LYS A 432 6.79 19.52 -16.40
N MET A 433 6.02 18.45 -16.22
CA MET A 433 6.45 17.29 -15.44
C MET A 433 7.73 16.68 -16.00
N PHE A 434 7.77 16.36 -17.30
CA PHE A 434 8.91 15.68 -17.91
C PHE A 434 10.18 16.54 -18.02
N ALA A 435 10.05 17.87 -17.90
CA ALA A 435 11.19 18.78 -17.84
C ALA A 435 11.70 19.03 -16.41
N HIS A 436 10.93 18.65 -15.38
CA HIS A 436 11.25 18.99 -13.99
C HIS A 436 12.21 17.96 -13.37
N GLU A 437 13.27 18.42 -12.70
CA GLU A 437 14.31 17.55 -12.15
C GLU A 437 13.81 16.55 -11.09
N TYR A 438 12.69 16.84 -10.44
CA TYR A 438 12.03 15.96 -9.47
C TYR A 438 11.39 14.72 -10.10
N VAL A 439 11.08 14.77 -11.41
CA VAL A 439 10.37 13.70 -12.12
C VAL A 439 11.38 12.91 -12.95
N ILE A 440 11.49 11.60 -12.71
CA ILE A 440 12.37 10.71 -13.46
C ILE A 440 11.64 10.23 -14.72
N THR A 441 12.20 10.56 -15.88
CA THR A 441 11.79 10.05 -17.20
C THR A 441 12.71 8.92 -17.68
N LEU A 442 12.34 8.20 -18.74
CA LEU A 442 13.09 7.02 -19.20
C LEU A 442 14.56 7.33 -19.52
N ASP A 443 14.85 8.50 -20.10
CA ASP A 443 16.21 8.94 -20.42
C ASP A 443 17.07 9.26 -19.19
N GLU A 444 16.44 9.43 -18.02
CA GLU A 444 17.10 9.70 -16.74
C GLU A 444 17.25 8.44 -15.88
N MET A 445 16.71 7.31 -16.33
CA MET A 445 16.84 6.04 -15.63
C MET A 445 18.30 5.58 -15.59
N PRO A 446 18.82 5.13 -14.43
CA PRO A 446 20.14 4.54 -14.37
C PRO A 446 20.17 3.20 -15.10
N ASP A 447 21.37 2.67 -15.35
CA ASP A 447 21.49 1.28 -15.78
C ASP A 447 21.08 0.33 -14.64
N LEU A 448 19.82 -0.10 -14.66
CA LEU A 448 19.23 -0.98 -13.65
C LEU A 448 19.96 -2.34 -13.55
N LYS A 449 20.61 -2.79 -14.64
CA LYS A 449 21.30 -4.09 -14.67
C LYS A 449 22.61 -4.04 -13.89
N SER A 450 23.25 -2.86 -13.82
CA SER A 450 24.49 -2.65 -13.07
C SER A 450 24.32 -1.76 -11.83
N TYR A 451 23.08 -1.37 -11.50
CA TYR A 451 22.78 -0.48 -10.38
C TYR A 451 23.39 -1.01 -9.08
N THR A 452 24.20 -0.18 -8.44
CA THR A 452 24.82 -0.41 -7.14
C THR A 452 24.91 0.93 -6.45
N THR A 453 24.75 0.93 -5.13
CA THR A 453 24.73 2.17 -4.33
C THR A 453 26.03 2.31 -3.57
N ASN A 454 26.42 3.55 -3.27
CA ASN A 454 27.57 3.85 -2.40
C ASN A 454 27.24 3.72 -0.90
N VAL A 455 26.13 3.07 -0.52
CA VAL A 455 25.77 2.90 0.90
C VAL A 455 26.47 1.65 1.46
N SER A 456 27.76 1.79 1.70
CA SER A 456 28.49 0.95 2.65
C SER A 456 27.94 1.21 4.06
N ASN A 457 26.90 0.49 4.50
CA ASN A 457 26.57 0.19 5.91
C ASN A 457 25.14 -0.36 6.13
N ILE A 458 24.55 -1.08 5.18
CA ILE A 458 23.41 -1.94 5.53
C ILE A 458 24.00 -3.29 5.94
N GLN A 459 24.16 -3.50 7.24
CA GLN A 459 24.07 -4.87 7.75
C GLN A 459 22.71 -5.37 7.29
N SER A 460 22.67 -6.17 6.22
CA SER A 460 21.53 -7.03 5.94
C SER A 460 21.23 -7.72 7.25
N LYS A 461 20.08 -7.44 7.89
CA LYS A 461 19.58 -8.32 8.93
C LYS A 461 19.01 -9.52 8.20
N LYS A 462 19.92 -10.28 7.59
CA LYS A 462 19.69 -11.58 7.01
C LYS A 462 18.97 -12.36 8.10
N HIS A 463 17.67 -12.59 7.94
CA HIS A 463 16.87 -13.25 8.96
C HIS A 463 17.55 -14.57 9.30
N GLU A 464 18.00 -14.74 10.55
CA GLU A 464 18.78 -15.93 10.95
C GLU A 464 17.99 -17.24 10.73
N LEU A 465 16.66 -17.12 10.57
CA LEU A 465 15.71 -18.19 10.36
C LEU A 465 14.55 -17.74 9.45
N SER A 466 14.22 -18.58 8.48
CA SER A 466 13.07 -18.45 7.60
C SER A 466 12.18 -19.69 7.75
N ILE A 467 10.88 -19.49 8.01
CA ILE A 467 9.89 -20.56 8.14
C ILE A 467 8.72 -20.22 7.23
N PHE A 468 8.52 -21.02 6.18
CA PHE A 468 7.44 -20.80 5.23
C PHE A 468 6.58 -22.05 5.10
N PRO A 469 5.29 -22.01 5.49
CA PRO A 469 4.36 -23.05 5.11
C PRO A 469 4.10 -22.96 3.60
N THR A 470 4.31 -24.05 2.87
CA THR A 470 3.85 -24.18 1.49
C THR A 470 2.44 -24.75 1.50
N ILE A 471 1.45 -23.88 1.25
CA ILE A 471 0.03 -24.24 1.19
C ILE A 471 -0.21 -25.36 0.16
N VAL A 472 0.58 -25.39 -0.90
CA VAL A 472 0.40 -26.28 -2.07
C VAL A 472 0.77 -27.75 -1.80
N LYS A 473 1.62 -28.04 -0.81
CA LYS A 473 2.18 -29.39 -0.60
C LYS A 473 1.98 -29.96 0.81
N GLU A 474 1.25 -29.26 1.67
CA GLU A 474 1.22 -29.58 3.10
C GLU A 474 2.62 -29.71 3.70
N GLU A 475 3.56 -28.89 3.25
CA GLU A 475 4.95 -28.93 3.70
C GLU A 475 5.31 -27.62 4.39
N LEU A 476 6.11 -27.71 5.44
CA LEU A 476 6.70 -26.59 6.15
C LEU A 476 8.20 -26.57 5.85
N ASN A 477 8.64 -25.54 5.13
CA ASN A 477 10.04 -25.34 4.80
C ASN A 477 10.69 -24.45 5.87
N ILE A 478 11.72 -24.97 6.53
CA ILE A 478 12.49 -24.24 7.54
C ILE A 478 13.93 -24.15 7.05
N LYS A 479 14.46 -22.93 6.97
CA LYS A 479 15.84 -22.67 6.54
C LYS A 479 16.50 -21.69 7.50
N GLY A 480 17.66 -22.05 8.02
CA GLY A 480 18.50 -21.20 8.86
C GLY A 480 19.74 -20.75 8.10
N ILE A 481 20.33 -19.63 8.54
CA ILE A 481 21.67 -19.21 8.08
C ILE A 481 22.77 -20.04 8.76
N LYS A 482 22.43 -20.73 9.86
CA LYS A 482 23.29 -21.63 10.62
C LYS A 482 22.60 -22.99 10.73
N THR A 483 23.38 -24.01 11.10
CA THR A 483 22.86 -25.34 11.40
C THR A 483 21.82 -25.26 12.52
N LEU A 484 20.62 -25.76 12.21
CA LEU A 484 19.49 -25.83 13.13
C LEU A 484 19.55 -27.16 13.87
N ASN A 485 19.13 -27.15 15.15
CA ASN A 485 19.27 -28.32 16.02
C ASN A 485 17.92 -28.90 16.43
N LYS A 486 16.91 -28.05 16.62
CA LYS A 486 15.63 -28.46 17.19
C LYS A 486 14.49 -27.62 16.65
N ILE A 487 13.40 -28.30 16.32
CA ILE A 487 12.14 -27.67 15.91
C ILE A 487 11.02 -28.24 16.76
N SER A 488 10.19 -27.36 17.32
CA SER A 488 9.02 -27.70 18.13
C SER A 488 7.79 -27.01 17.55
N ILE A 489 6.74 -27.76 17.28
CA ILE A 489 5.46 -27.26 16.79
C ILE A 489 4.45 -27.34 17.92
N TYR A 490 3.85 -26.21 18.28
CA TYR A 490 2.84 -26.09 19.33
C TYR A 490 1.49 -25.71 18.71
N ASN A 491 0.38 -26.12 19.29
CA ASN A 491 -0.92 -25.54 18.97
C ASN A 491 -1.09 -24.17 19.66
N MET A 492 -2.15 -23.43 19.35
CA MET A 492 -2.42 -22.13 19.98
C MET A 492 -2.71 -22.18 21.49
N GLY A 493 -2.98 -23.36 22.05
CA GLY A 493 -3.07 -23.58 23.49
C GLY A 493 -1.70 -23.77 24.18
N GLY A 494 -0.60 -23.67 23.43
CA GLY A 494 0.77 -23.88 23.93
C GLY A 494 1.15 -25.35 24.13
N ILE A 495 0.32 -26.30 23.66
CA ILE A 495 0.60 -27.73 23.77
C ILE A 495 1.54 -28.13 22.63
N LEU A 496 2.62 -28.83 22.97
CA LEU A 496 3.56 -29.39 21.99
C LEU A 496 2.88 -30.50 21.19
N VAL A 497 2.83 -30.32 19.87
CA VAL A 497 2.18 -31.24 18.91
C VAL A 497 3.22 -32.13 18.24
N LYS A 498 4.32 -31.56 17.75
CA LYS A 498 5.44 -32.31 17.17
C LYS A 498 6.78 -31.70 17.56
N LYS A 499 7.82 -32.53 17.53
CA LYS A 499 9.20 -32.12 17.79
C LYS A 499 10.15 -32.88 16.87
N TYR A 500 11.14 -32.18 16.35
CA TYR A 500 12.21 -32.72 15.52
C TYR A 500 13.55 -32.33 16.12
N GLU A 501 14.47 -33.28 16.20
CA GLU A 501 15.90 -33.02 16.43
C GLU A 501 16.57 -33.15 15.07
N ILE A 502 17.27 -32.10 14.65
CA ILE A 502 17.87 -31.96 13.31
C ILE A 502 19.33 -31.53 13.44
N ASN A 503 20.08 -31.63 12.35
CA ASN A 503 21.45 -31.15 12.27
C ASN A 503 21.74 -30.71 10.83
N SER A 504 20.95 -29.74 10.37
CA SER A 504 20.97 -29.26 8.99
C SER A 504 20.64 -27.76 8.95
N GLU A 505 21.08 -27.08 7.89
CA GLU A 505 20.72 -25.67 7.64
C GLU A 505 19.30 -25.53 7.09
N SER A 506 18.70 -26.62 6.61
CA SER A 506 17.32 -26.64 6.16
C SER A 506 16.63 -27.97 6.44
N ILE A 507 15.31 -27.94 6.58
CA ILE A 507 14.46 -29.12 6.64
C ILE A 507 13.10 -28.83 6.03
N VAL A 508 12.51 -29.85 5.42
CA VAL A 508 11.11 -29.87 5.00
C VAL A 508 10.36 -30.80 5.95
N ILE A 509 9.35 -30.25 6.62
CA ILE A 509 8.48 -31.01 7.53
C ILE A 509 7.13 -31.22 6.86
N SER A 510 6.70 -32.46 6.71
CA SER A 510 5.32 -32.75 6.30
C SER A 510 4.35 -32.34 7.43
N THR A 511 3.31 -31.61 7.03
CA THR A 511 2.24 -31.11 7.89
C THR A 511 0.91 -31.82 7.65
N SER A 512 0.88 -32.86 6.82
CA SER A 512 -0.32 -33.66 6.49
C SER A 512 -1.00 -34.29 7.73
N GLU A 513 -0.22 -34.60 8.75
CA GLU A 513 -0.72 -35.16 10.02
C GLU A 513 -1.21 -34.09 11.02
N LEU A 514 -1.01 -32.81 10.72
CA LEU A 514 -1.51 -31.71 11.55
C LEU A 514 -2.95 -31.42 11.17
N ILE A 515 -3.83 -31.30 12.18
CA ILE A 515 -5.21 -30.84 11.97
C ILE A 515 -5.16 -29.40 11.45
N GLN A 516 -6.07 -29.04 10.54
CA GLN A 516 -6.27 -27.66 10.09
C GLN A 516 -6.37 -26.70 11.30
N GLY A 517 -5.60 -25.62 11.27
CA GLY A 517 -5.53 -24.66 12.36
C GLY A 517 -4.19 -23.94 12.49
N MET A 518 -4.12 -23.01 13.45
CA MET A 518 -2.90 -22.25 13.72
C MET A 518 -1.96 -23.01 14.66
N TYR A 519 -0.66 -22.90 14.37
CA TYR A 519 0.42 -23.48 15.15
C TYR A 519 1.52 -22.44 15.39
N LEU A 520 2.29 -22.63 16.46
CA LEU A 520 3.52 -21.90 16.73
C LEU A 520 4.70 -22.84 16.50
N VAL A 521 5.60 -22.47 15.59
CA VAL A 521 6.84 -23.20 15.31
C VAL A 521 7.98 -22.49 16.00
N LYS A 522 8.59 -23.16 16.97
CA LYS A 522 9.81 -22.71 17.64
C LYS A 522 10.99 -23.48 17.10
N VAL A 523 12.02 -22.77 16.65
CA VAL A 523 13.27 -23.37 16.18
C VAL A 523 14.39 -22.91 17.10
N ASP A 524 15.13 -23.85 17.69
CA ASP A 524 16.21 -23.58 18.65
C ASP A 524 15.81 -22.53 19.71
N ASN A 525 16.55 -21.43 19.76
CA ASN A 525 16.34 -20.31 20.66
C ASN A 525 15.66 -19.10 19.98
N PHE A 526 15.20 -19.25 18.73
CA PHE A 526 14.48 -18.21 18.02
C PHE A 526 13.06 -18.02 18.59
N ASP A 527 12.51 -16.83 18.37
CA ASP A 527 11.12 -16.54 18.70
C ASP A 527 10.17 -17.45 17.90
N PRO A 528 9.07 -17.92 18.49
CA PRO A 528 8.13 -18.78 17.78
C PRO A 528 7.46 -18.06 16.61
N VAL A 529 7.48 -18.67 15.44
CA VAL A 529 6.80 -18.17 14.24
C VAL A 529 5.41 -18.81 14.17
N LYS A 530 4.40 -17.99 13.89
CA LYS A 530 3.03 -18.48 13.71
C LYS A 530 2.85 -19.01 12.29
N ILE A 531 2.32 -20.22 12.16
CA ILE A 531 1.99 -20.83 10.88
C ILE A 531 0.52 -21.25 10.88
N LEU A 532 -0.12 -21.17 9.72
CA LEU A 532 -1.48 -21.67 9.52
C LEU A 532 -1.41 -22.94 8.67
N LYS A 533 -1.87 -24.07 9.23
CA LYS A 533 -2.14 -25.28 8.45
C LYS A 533 -3.55 -25.15 7.90
N HIS A 534 -3.65 -25.12 6.58
CA HIS A 534 -4.93 -25.19 5.87
C HIS A 534 -5.50 -26.60 5.86
#